data_AF-A0A520IAC9-F1
#
_entry.id   AF-A0A520IAC9-F1
#
_cell.length_a   1.000
_cell.length_b   1.000
_cell.length_c   1.000
_cell.angle_alpha   90.00
_cell.angle_beta   90.00
_cell.angle_gamma   90.00
#
_symmetry.space_group_name_H-M   'P 1'
#
loop_
_entity.id
_entity.type
_entity.pdbx_description
1 polymer ?
#
loop_
_entity_poly.entity_id
_entity_poly.type
_entity_poly.pdbx_seq_one_letter_code
_entity_poly.pdbx_strand_id
1 'polypeptide(L)'
;MTHRAQRDIAARIAAGTAWLVAARLATRAIDFLGLLILANLLVPADFGLVAVALTVVQIAEAVFELPVGQVLIRSALITHDLLDTAFTIGLLRGALLAALMIAVAEPFAILYRDPRLAALLCLLVIAPAARALVSPAMTHFAKAIDFRRDLLIELVGKGIALGCSIWLALSSHSYWAIAIGTIVNPVAMAAASYAVAPYRPRLSLARWGAFANFVGWSTASQLISAVNWQIDRLLLGRLLPPAALGAYVLAGDIAAVPEQAFVRPISRPLLPAFTALRQDPPRLIAAYLRTVTSVLTLGMPVMLGLSMLAQPAVHLALGPKWQSSWPILQWIAVSLIPPLLTAPLGALSVTLGRNDIFLRRNLIELAATVPSIAVS
;
A
#
# COMPACT_ATOMS: atom_id res chain seq x y z
N MET A 1 7.21 3.34 39.33
CA MET A 1 6.50 2.40 38.43
C MET A 1 7.05 1.01 38.67
N THR A 2 6.22 0.05 39.07
CA THR A 2 6.65 -1.26 39.58
C THR A 2 7.02 -2.24 38.45
N HIS A 3 7.98 -3.12 38.71
CA HIS A 3 8.52 -4.13 37.77
C HIS A 3 7.44 -5.07 37.17
N ARG A 4 6.26 -5.19 37.82
CA ARG A 4 5.06 -5.87 37.30
C ARG A 4 4.38 -5.09 36.18
N ALA A 5 4.22 -3.77 36.31
CA ALA A 5 3.59 -2.94 35.29
C ALA A 5 4.40 -2.90 33.99
N GLN A 6 5.73 -2.90 34.08
CA GLN A 6 6.61 -3.01 32.90
C GLN A 6 6.52 -4.37 32.21
N ARG A 7 6.44 -5.48 32.96
CA ARG A 7 6.23 -6.82 32.39
C ARG A 7 4.87 -6.97 31.73
N ASP A 8 3.83 -6.38 32.30
CA ASP A 8 2.46 -6.44 31.78
C ASP A 8 2.30 -5.61 30.49
N ILE A 9 2.96 -4.45 30.43
CA ILE A 9 3.08 -3.65 29.19
C ILE A 9 3.86 -4.42 28.12
N ALA A 10 5.00 -5.03 28.47
CA ALA A 10 5.80 -5.81 27.52
C ALA A 10 5.02 -7.02 26.96
N ALA A 11 4.27 -7.73 27.80
CA ALA A 11 3.42 -8.85 27.38
C ALA A 11 2.27 -8.38 26.46
N ARG A 12 1.63 -7.25 26.79
CA ARG A 12 0.59 -6.64 25.92
C ARG A 12 1.15 -6.17 24.59
N ILE A 13 2.34 -5.60 24.57
CA ILE A 13 3.03 -5.18 23.33
C ILE A 13 3.40 -6.42 22.49
N ALA A 14 3.93 -7.48 23.10
CA ALA A 14 4.28 -8.71 22.39
C ALA A 14 3.04 -9.39 21.79
N ALA A 15 1.96 -9.52 22.56
CA ALA A 15 0.70 -10.07 22.09
C ALA A 15 0.06 -9.18 21.00
N GLY A 16 0.08 -7.86 21.16
CA GLY A 16 -0.41 -6.91 20.16
C GLY A 16 0.40 -6.95 18.86
N THR A 17 1.72 -7.12 18.96
CA THR A 17 2.61 -7.24 17.80
C THR A 17 2.41 -8.57 17.08
N ALA A 18 2.30 -9.69 17.81
CA ALA A 18 2.00 -11.00 17.24
C ALA A 18 0.67 -10.98 16.48
N TRP A 19 -0.35 -10.34 17.07
CA TRP A 19 -1.65 -10.17 16.42
C TRP A 19 -1.54 -9.32 15.14
N LEU A 20 -0.76 -8.24 15.17
CA LEU A 20 -0.51 -7.39 14.00
C LEU A 20 0.24 -8.12 12.87
N VAL A 21 1.16 -9.04 13.20
CA VAL A 21 1.85 -9.85 12.21
C VAL A 21 0.91 -10.90 11.63
N ALA A 22 0.19 -11.65 12.47
CA ALA A 22 -0.81 -12.63 12.04
C ALA A 22 -1.89 -11.98 11.16
N ALA A 23 -2.37 -10.80 11.57
CA ALA A 23 -3.25 -9.93 10.82
C ALA A 23 -2.76 -9.68 9.40
N ARG A 24 -1.53 -9.17 9.29
CA ARG A 24 -0.93 -8.83 8.00
C ARG A 24 -0.82 -10.07 7.12
N LEU A 25 -0.35 -11.18 7.67
CA LEU A 25 -0.25 -12.42 6.90
C LEU A 25 -1.61 -12.90 6.41
N ALA A 26 -2.65 -12.87 7.26
CA ALA A 26 -4.01 -13.22 6.86
C ALA A 26 -4.55 -12.29 5.76
N THR A 27 -4.39 -10.98 5.92
CA THR A 27 -4.83 -10.01 4.91
C THR A 27 -4.10 -10.14 3.58
N ARG A 28 -2.82 -10.54 3.59
CA ARG A 28 -2.01 -10.79 2.38
C ARG A 28 -2.36 -12.10 1.72
N ALA A 29 -2.68 -13.13 2.51
CA ALA A 29 -3.20 -14.39 1.99
C ALA A 29 -4.53 -14.16 1.26
N ILE A 30 -5.43 -13.34 1.81
CA ILE A 30 -6.70 -12.99 1.13
C ILE A 30 -6.44 -12.21 -0.17
N ASP A 31 -5.53 -11.23 -0.17
CA ASP A 31 -5.19 -10.48 -1.39
C ASP A 31 -4.61 -11.41 -2.47
N PHE A 32 -3.70 -12.31 -2.08
CA PHE A 32 -3.09 -13.26 -3.00
C PHE A 32 -4.08 -14.28 -3.56
N LEU A 33 -4.96 -14.81 -2.71
CA LEU A 33 -6.06 -15.69 -3.15
C LEU A 33 -7.00 -14.96 -4.09
N GLY A 34 -7.36 -13.71 -3.77
CA GLY A 34 -8.19 -12.88 -4.64
C GLY A 34 -7.54 -12.62 -5.99
N LEU A 35 -6.22 -12.35 -6.00
CA LEU A 35 -5.44 -12.18 -7.22
C LEU A 35 -5.48 -13.45 -8.08
N LEU A 36 -5.22 -14.63 -7.50
CA LEU A 36 -5.25 -15.90 -8.22
C LEU A 36 -6.65 -16.22 -8.77
N ILE A 37 -7.69 -16.05 -7.95
CA ILE A 37 -9.08 -16.34 -8.36
C ILE A 37 -9.49 -15.39 -9.50
N LEU A 38 -9.29 -14.09 -9.34
CA LEU A 38 -9.65 -13.11 -10.37
C LEU A 38 -8.82 -13.27 -11.64
N ALA A 39 -7.54 -13.61 -11.54
CA ALA A 39 -6.70 -13.89 -12.70
C ALA A 39 -7.16 -15.15 -13.45
N ASN A 40 -7.72 -16.15 -12.74
CA ASN A 40 -8.32 -17.32 -13.37
C ASN A 40 -9.69 -17.05 -14.00
N LEU A 41 -10.45 -16.06 -13.52
CA LEU A 41 -11.77 -15.72 -14.07
C LEU A 41 -11.70 -14.69 -15.22
N LEU A 42 -10.73 -13.77 -15.17
CA LEU A 42 -10.65 -12.63 -16.09
C LEU A 42 -9.50 -12.78 -17.09
N VAL A 43 -9.44 -11.83 -18.05
CA VAL A 43 -8.43 -11.79 -19.13
C VAL A 43 -7.34 -10.78 -18.76
N PRO A 44 -6.06 -10.97 -19.18
CA PRO A 44 -4.99 -10.02 -18.85
C PRO A 44 -5.27 -8.56 -19.21
N ALA A 45 -6.03 -8.30 -20.28
CA ALA A 45 -6.39 -6.94 -20.68
C ALA A 45 -7.18 -6.17 -19.61
N ASP A 46 -8.03 -6.88 -18.84
CA ASP A 46 -8.84 -6.28 -17.78
C ASP A 46 -7.95 -5.78 -16.63
N PHE A 47 -6.93 -6.57 -16.28
CA PHE A 47 -5.94 -6.20 -15.27
C PHE A 47 -5.13 -4.98 -15.70
N GLY A 48 -4.72 -4.90 -16.97
CA GLY A 48 -4.02 -3.73 -17.49
C GLY A 48 -4.87 -2.47 -17.38
N LEU A 49 -6.10 -2.50 -17.88
CA LEU A 49 -7.01 -1.35 -17.83
C LEU A 49 -7.24 -0.86 -16.40
N VAL A 50 -7.57 -1.78 -15.48
CA VAL A 50 -7.81 -1.42 -14.07
C VAL A 50 -6.53 -0.94 -13.40
N ALA A 51 -5.36 -1.50 -13.74
CA ALA A 51 -4.09 -1.05 -13.18
C ALA A 51 -3.74 0.39 -13.57
N VAL A 52 -4.02 0.82 -14.80
CA VAL A 52 -3.87 2.24 -15.20
C VAL A 52 -4.81 3.13 -14.39
N ALA A 53 -6.08 2.73 -14.26
CA ALA A 53 -7.05 3.51 -13.51
C ALA A 53 -6.65 3.63 -12.03
N LEU A 54 -6.25 2.53 -11.40
CA LEU A 54 -5.75 2.49 -10.03
C LEU A 54 -4.49 3.33 -9.84
N THR A 55 -3.59 3.31 -10.82
CA THR A 55 -2.36 4.12 -10.83
C THR A 55 -2.67 5.59 -10.69
N VAL A 56 -3.58 6.12 -11.51
CA VAL A 56 -3.99 7.53 -11.47
C VAL A 56 -4.64 7.88 -10.13
N VAL A 57 -5.55 7.02 -9.65
CA VAL A 57 -6.23 7.21 -8.36
C VAL A 57 -5.24 7.18 -7.19
N GLN A 58 -4.27 6.26 -7.19
CA GLN A 58 -3.25 6.12 -6.14
C GLN A 58 -2.31 7.33 -6.08
N ILE A 59 -1.89 7.84 -7.25
CA ILE A 59 -1.08 9.08 -7.32
C ILE A 59 -1.88 10.23 -6.71
N ALA A 60 -3.13 10.43 -7.13
CA ALA A 60 -3.98 11.49 -6.59
C ALA A 60 -4.18 11.33 -5.07
N GLU A 61 -4.49 10.12 -4.61
CA GLU A 61 -4.70 9.84 -3.18
C GLU A 61 -3.47 10.18 -2.34
N ALA A 62 -2.27 9.81 -2.79
CA ALA A 62 -1.01 10.05 -2.10
C ALA A 62 -0.65 11.54 -2.05
N VAL A 63 -0.91 12.28 -3.14
CA VAL A 63 -0.66 13.74 -3.21
C VAL A 63 -1.53 14.48 -2.19
N PHE A 64 -2.81 14.10 -2.10
CA PHE A 64 -3.74 14.73 -1.18
C PHE A 64 -3.82 13.99 0.16
N GLU A 65 -2.85 13.14 0.49
CA GLU A 65 -2.82 12.43 1.78
C GLU A 65 -2.48 13.37 2.92
N LEU A 66 -3.45 13.53 3.82
CA LEU A 66 -3.32 14.32 5.04
C LEU A 66 -3.07 13.37 6.22
N PRO A 67 -2.08 13.65 7.10
CA PRO A 67 -1.72 12.80 8.23
C PRO A 67 -2.71 12.95 9.41
N VAL A 68 -4.02 12.93 9.15
CA VAL A 68 -5.10 13.15 10.12
C VAL A 68 -4.97 12.20 11.33
N GLY A 69 -4.71 10.92 11.08
CA GLY A 69 -4.52 9.92 12.13
C GLY A 69 -3.33 10.22 13.03
N GLN A 70 -2.22 10.75 12.50
CA GLN A 70 -1.05 11.10 13.30
C GLN A 70 -1.34 12.29 14.23
N VAL A 71 -2.08 13.29 13.75
CA VAL A 71 -2.50 14.45 14.55
C VAL A 71 -3.39 13.99 15.72
N LEU A 72 -4.37 13.13 15.44
CA LEU A 72 -5.25 12.57 16.46
C LEU A 72 -4.48 11.72 17.49
N ILE A 73 -3.55 10.87 17.06
CA ILE A 73 -2.73 10.04 17.95
C ILE A 73 -1.78 10.89 18.81
N ARG A 74 -1.21 11.97 18.27
CA ARG A 74 -0.30 12.88 19.01
C ARG A 74 -1.01 13.82 19.97
N SER A 75 -2.31 14.11 19.75
CA SER A 75 -3.07 14.99 20.64
C SER A 75 -3.13 14.43 22.07
N ALA A 76 -2.96 15.26 23.09
CA ALA A 76 -3.05 14.81 24.49
C ALA A 76 -4.48 14.36 24.85
N LEU A 77 -5.48 15.11 24.37
CA LEU A 77 -6.91 14.88 24.60
C LEU A 77 -7.64 14.84 23.26
N ILE A 78 -8.38 13.75 23.03
CA ILE A 78 -9.28 13.62 21.87
C ILE A 78 -10.62 14.24 22.29
N THR A 79 -10.86 15.46 21.83
CA THR A 79 -12.14 16.17 22.04
C THR A 79 -13.09 15.91 20.87
N HIS A 80 -14.40 16.08 21.08
CA HIS A 80 -15.39 15.92 20.02
C HIS A 80 -15.12 16.87 18.85
N ASP A 81 -14.79 18.13 19.11
CA ASP A 81 -14.45 19.12 18.07
C ASP A 81 -13.25 18.69 17.21
N LEU A 82 -12.29 17.97 17.79
CA LEU A 82 -11.12 17.46 17.07
C LEU A 82 -11.50 16.29 16.15
N LEU A 83 -12.40 15.41 16.59
CA LEU A 83 -12.95 14.33 15.78
C LEU A 83 -13.85 14.87 14.65
N ASP A 84 -14.69 15.86 14.95
CA ASP A 84 -15.55 16.56 13.99
C ASP A 84 -14.71 17.27 12.92
N THR A 85 -13.61 17.91 13.34
CA THR A 85 -12.64 18.49 12.41
C THR A 85 -11.98 17.42 11.56
N ALA A 86 -11.50 16.31 12.14
CA ALA A 86 -10.90 15.21 11.39
C ALA A 86 -11.86 14.60 10.34
N PHE A 87 -13.13 14.38 10.72
CA PHE A 87 -14.17 13.92 9.81
C PHE A 87 -14.41 14.90 8.66
N THR A 88 -14.55 16.19 8.98
CA THR A 88 -14.81 17.24 7.99
C THR A 88 -13.65 17.36 7.00
N ILE A 89 -12.41 17.25 7.46
CA ILE A 89 -11.22 17.20 6.60
C ILE A 89 -11.24 15.98 5.68
N GLY A 90 -11.57 14.80 6.22
CA GLY A 90 -11.71 13.57 5.44
C GLY A 90 -12.77 13.69 4.35
N LEU A 91 -13.93 14.25 4.69
CA LEU A 91 -15.02 14.50 3.75
C LEU A 91 -14.62 15.48 2.64
N LEU A 92 -13.97 16.61 2.99
CA LEU A 92 -13.46 17.58 2.02
C LEU A 92 -12.40 16.97 1.10
N ARG A 93 -11.50 16.13 1.64
CA ARG A 93 -10.50 15.39 0.85
C ARG A 93 -11.18 14.42 -0.12
N GLY A 94 -12.18 13.66 0.35
CA GLY A 94 -12.94 12.74 -0.50
C GLY A 94 -13.65 13.46 -1.65
N ALA A 95 -14.30 14.60 -1.35
CA ALA A 95 -14.95 15.43 -2.35
C ALA A 95 -13.95 16.04 -3.35
N LEU A 96 -12.80 16.52 -2.87
CA LEU A 96 -11.73 17.03 -3.72
C LEU A 96 -11.20 15.96 -4.67
N LEU A 97 -10.91 14.76 -4.17
CA LEU A 97 -10.46 13.64 -4.99
C LEU A 97 -11.52 13.26 -6.03
N ALA A 98 -12.80 13.20 -5.65
CA ALA A 98 -13.90 12.91 -6.57
C ALA A 98 -13.98 13.95 -7.70
N ALA A 99 -13.97 15.25 -7.36
CA ALA A 99 -13.98 16.33 -8.33
C ALA A 99 -12.76 16.27 -9.27
N LEU A 100 -11.57 15.99 -8.73
CA LEU A 100 -10.35 15.85 -9.52
C LEU A 100 -10.44 14.67 -10.49
N MET A 101 -10.88 13.49 -10.02
CA MET A 101 -10.99 12.30 -10.87
C MET A 101 -12.01 12.48 -11.98
N ILE A 102 -13.15 13.13 -11.71
CA ILE A 102 -14.13 13.48 -12.73
C ILE A 102 -13.53 14.44 -13.77
N ALA A 103 -12.76 15.44 -13.32
CA ALA A 103 -12.13 16.41 -14.21
C ALA A 103 -11.05 15.79 -15.13
N VAL A 104 -10.29 14.80 -14.62
CA VAL A 104 -9.22 14.14 -15.41
C VAL A 104 -9.69 12.88 -16.16
N ALA A 105 -10.90 12.39 -15.90
CA ALA A 105 -11.42 11.14 -16.47
C ALA A 105 -11.39 11.13 -18.01
N GLU A 106 -11.95 12.16 -18.64
CA GLU A 106 -12.00 12.29 -20.11
C GLU A 106 -10.60 12.49 -20.74
N PRO A 107 -9.75 13.42 -20.25
CA PRO A 107 -8.38 13.56 -20.73
C PRO A 107 -7.58 12.25 -20.71
N PHE A 108 -7.72 11.45 -19.65
CA PHE A 108 -7.03 10.16 -19.55
C PHE A 108 -7.62 9.11 -20.49
N ALA A 109 -8.95 9.04 -20.65
CA ALA A 109 -9.58 8.14 -21.61
C ALA A 109 -9.10 8.40 -23.04
N ILE A 110 -8.94 9.68 -23.42
CA ILE A 110 -8.38 10.09 -24.71
C ILE A 110 -6.89 9.72 -24.81
N LEU A 111 -6.10 10.02 -23.78
CA LEU A 111 -4.65 9.77 -23.75
C LEU A 111 -4.30 8.28 -23.92
N TYR A 112 -5.07 7.41 -23.25
CA TYR A 112 -4.91 5.95 -23.29
C TYR A 112 -5.74 5.27 -24.39
N ARG A 113 -6.53 6.04 -25.15
CA ARG A 113 -7.40 5.55 -26.23
C ARG A 113 -8.37 4.46 -25.79
N ASP A 114 -8.89 4.56 -24.57
CA ASP A 114 -9.88 3.61 -24.03
C ASP A 114 -10.99 4.35 -23.25
N PRO A 115 -12.23 4.42 -23.78
CA PRO A 115 -13.33 5.14 -23.13
C PRO A 115 -13.76 4.51 -21.81
N ARG A 116 -13.44 3.22 -21.57
CA ARG A 116 -13.74 2.53 -20.31
C ARG A 116 -12.99 3.13 -19.14
N LEU A 117 -11.85 3.78 -19.40
CA LEU A 117 -11.01 4.38 -18.37
C LEU A 117 -11.72 5.54 -17.66
N ALA A 118 -12.51 6.34 -18.36
CA ALA A 118 -13.24 7.47 -17.76
C ALA A 118 -14.22 6.98 -16.67
N ALA A 119 -15.04 5.97 -17.00
CA ALA A 119 -15.98 5.37 -16.06
C ALA A 119 -15.27 4.73 -14.86
N LEU A 120 -14.12 4.07 -15.09
CA LEU A 120 -13.31 3.49 -14.02
C LEU A 120 -12.75 4.54 -13.08
N LEU A 121 -12.19 5.65 -13.58
CA LEU A 121 -11.65 6.72 -12.75
C LEU A 121 -12.73 7.35 -11.87
N CYS A 122 -13.90 7.62 -12.45
CA CYS A 122 -15.06 8.15 -11.72
C CYS A 122 -15.56 7.21 -10.62
N LEU A 123 -15.53 5.90 -10.83
CA LEU A 123 -16.00 4.94 -9.82
C LEU A 123 -14.93 4.60 -8.77
N LEU A 124 -13.68 4.41 -9.18
CA LEU A 124 -12.59 4.02 -8.29
C LEU A 124 -12.27 5.08 -7.24
N VAL A 125 -12.61 6.36 -7.47
CA VAL A 125 -12.45 7.43 -6.48
C VAL A 125 -13.30 7.23 -5.22
N ILE A 126 -14.34 6.40 -5.29
CA ILE A 126 -15.13 6.02 -4.10
C ILE A 126 -14.22 5.31 -3.08
N ALA A 127 -13.22 4.55 -3.53
CA ALA A 127 -12.30 3.85 -2.64
C ALA A 127 -11.50 4.79 -1.69
N PRO A 128 -10.71 5.76 -2.19
CA PRO A 128 -10.03 6.71 -1.32
C PRO A 128 -10.98 7.65 -0.57
N ALA A 129 -12.13 8.01 -1.16
CA ALA A 129 -13.14 8.80 -0.46
C ALA A 129 -13.71 8.05 0.75
N ALA A 130 -14.01 6.75 0.61
CA ALA A 130 -14.46 5.90 1.71
C ALA A 130 -13.38 5.72 2.78
N ARG A 131 -12.10 5.54 2.38
CA ARG A 131 -10.96 5.51 3.32
C ARG A 131 -10.86 6.78 4.16
N ALA A 132 -11.14 7.94 3.56
CA ALA A 132 -11.13 9.22 4.25
C ALA A 132 -12.28 9.40 5.25
N LEU A 133 -13.34 8.58 5.15
CA LEU A 133 -14.54 8.64 6.00
C LEU A 133 -14.57 7.57 7.10
N VAL A 134 -13.53 6.75 7.24
CA VAL A 134 -13.37 5.83 8.37
C VAL A 134 -13.51 6.60 9.68
N SER A 135 -14.26 6.04 10.64
CA SER A 135 -14.60 6.69 11.92
C SER A 135 -13.34 7.22 12.62
N PRO A 136 -13.21 8.55 12.82
CA PRO A 136 -12.07 9.14 13.53
C PRO A 136 -11.93 8.61 14.97
N ALA A 137 -13.03 8.12 15.56
CA ALA A 137 -13.04 7.52 16.89
C ALA A 137 -12.24 6.22 16.97
N MET A 138 -11.89 5.58 15.85
CA MET A 138 -10.93 4.46 15.82
C MET A 138 -9.58 4.83 16.46
N THR A 139 -9.22 6.11 16.47
CA THR A 139 -7.99 6.59 17.10
C THR A 139 -7.94 6.36 18.61
N HIS A 140 -9.08 6.19 19.30
CA HIS A 140 -9.11 5.77 20.69
C HIS A 140 -8.54 4.36 20.87
N PHE A 141 -8.87 3.42 19.97
CA PHE A 141 -8.33 2.05 20.00
C PHE A 141 -6.87 2.00 19.60
N ALA A 142 -6.47 2.81 18.61
CA ALA A 142 -5.06 2.97 18.23
C ALA A 142 -4.20 3.48 19.41
N LYS A 143 -4.69 4.46 20.18
CA LYS A 143 -4.01 4.94 21.41
C LYS A 143 -3.94 3.89 22.51
N ALA A 144 -4.96 3.02 22.60
CA ALA A 144 -5.00 1.92 23.56
C ALA A 144 -4.15 0.70 23.13
N ILE A 145 -3.52 0.75 21.94
CA ILE A 145 -2.74 -0.36 21.35
C ILE A 145 -3.64 -1.60 21.13
N ASP A 146 -4.92 -1.37 20.84
CA ASP A 146 -5.89 -2.45 20.57
C ASP A 146 -6.15 -2.59 19.06
N PHE A 147 -5.18 -3.17 18.36
CA PHE A 147 -5.24 -3.40 16.91
C PHE A 147 -6.14 -4.58 16.51
N ARG A 148 -6.76 -5.28 17.48
CA ARG A 148 -7.64 -6.42 17.18
C ARG A 148 -8.88 -5.98 16.41
N ARG A 149 -9.40 -4.79 16.75
CA ARG A 149 -10.57 -4.17 16.13
C ARG A 149 -10.28 -3.72 14.71
N ASP A 150 -9.14 -3.05 14.50
CA ASP A 150 -8.66 -2.70 13.14
C ASP A 150 -8.53 -3.96 12.27
N LEU A 151 -7.95 -5.03 12.82
CA LEU A 151 -7.82 -6.30 12.11
C LEU A 151 -9.19 -6.88 11.72
N LEU A 152 -10.12 -6.96 12.66
CA LEU A 152 -11.45 -7.53 12.39
C LEU A 152 -12.14 -6.77 11.26
N ILE A 153 -12.09 -5.43 11.30
CA ILE A 153 -12.65 -4.56 10.26
C ILE A 153 -11.97 -4.82 8.91
N GLU A 154 -10.64 -4.94 8.88
CA GLU A 154 -9.88 -5.20 7.64
C GLU A 154 -10.21 -6.58 7.04
N LEU A 155 -10.27 -7.64 7.85
CA LEU A 155 -10.60 -8.99 7.38
C LEU A 155 -12.03 -9.09 6.86
N VAL A 156 -12.99 -8.49 7.58
CA VAL A 156 -14.39 -8.45 7.14
C VAL A 156 -14.52 -7.66 5.85
N GLY A 157 -13.88 -6.49 5.74
CA GLY A 157 -13.87 -5.67 4.54
C GLY A 157 -13.32 -6.41 3.33
N LYS A 158 -12.16 -7.07 3.48
CA LYS A 158 -11.56 -7.88 2.41
C LYS A 158 -12.40 -9.11 2.05
N GLY A 159 -13.00 -9.77 3.03
CA GLY A 159 -13.87 -10.93 2.79
C GLY A 159 -15.11 -10.56 1.98
N ILE A 160 -15.79 -9.47 2.35
CA ILE A 160 -16.95 -8.95 1.61
C ILE A 160 -16.53 -8.52 0.21
N ALA A 161 -15.42 -7.78 0.09
CA ALA A 161 -14.91 -7.33 -1.20
C ALA A 161 -14.56 -8.48 -2.14
N LEU A 162 -13.86 -9.50 -1.64
CA LEU A 162 -13.52 -10.69 -2.40
C LEU A 162 -14.79 -11.43 -2.85
N GLY A 163 -15.77 -11.59 -1.96
CA GLY A 163 -17.06 -12.20 -2.30
C GLY A 163 -17.80 -11.44 -3.41
N CYS A 164 -17.89 -10.11 -3.31
CA CYS A 164 -18.50 -9.26 -4.34
C CYS A 164 -17.74 -9.32 -5.66
N SER A 165 -16.40 -9.29 -5.62
CA SER A 165 -15.55 -9.42 -6.81
C SER A 165 -15.74 -10.75 -7.51
N ILE A 166 -15.76 -11.87 -6.78
CA ILE A 166 -15.97 -13.20 -7.34
C ILE A 166 -17.38 -13.30 -7.94
N TRP A 167 -18.40 -12.84 -7.21
CA TRP A 167 -19.78 -12.86 -7.70
C TRP A 167 -19.94 -12.07 -9.01
N LEU A 168 -19.32 -10.88 -9.10
CA LEU A 168 -19.37 -10.07 -10.31
C LEU A 168 -18.54 -10.66 -11.45
N ALA A 169 -17.39 -11.27 -11.14
CA ALA A 169 -16.57 -11.97 -12.13
C ALA A 169 -17.33 -13.15 -12.75
N LEU A 170 -18.01 -13.96 -11.92
CA LEU A 170 -18.78 -15.11 -12.39
C LEU A 170 -20.03 -14.72 -13.20
N SER A 171 -20.69 -13.62 -12.86
CA SER A 171 -21.92 -13.18 -13.54
C SER A 171 -21.66 -12.39 -14.82
N SER A 172 -20.69 -11.46 -14.79
CA SER A 172 -20.47 -10.50 -15.88
C SER A 172 -19.18 -10.73 -16.69
N HIS A 173 -18.23 -11.51 -16.17
CA HIS A 173 -16.89 -11.72 -16.76
C HIS A 173 -16.20 -10.39 -17.14
N SER A 174 -16.47 -9.33 -16.39
CA SER A 174 -16.04 -7.97 -16.70
C SER A 174 -14.95 -7.49 -15.75
N TYR A 175 -14.08 -6.60 -16.26
CA TYR A 175 -13.09 -5.86 -15.47
C TYR A 175 -13.68 -5.16 -14.23
N TRP A 176 -15.00 -4.88 -14.23
CA TRP A 176 -15.71 -4.34 -13.07
C TRP A 176 -15.56 -5.20 -11.82
N ALA A 177 -15.30 -6.50 -11.93
CA ALA A 177 -15.02 -7.38 -10.81
C ALA A 177 -13.79 -6.94 -9.99
N ILE A 178 -12.75 -6.41 -10.63
CA ILE A 178 -11.56 -5.90 -9.93
C ILE A 178 -11.87 -4.54 -9.30
N ALA A 179 -12.58 -3.68 -10.04
CA ALA A 179 -12.94 -2.34 -9.57
C ALA A 179 -13.87 -2.41 -8.34
N ILE A 180 -14.88 -3.27 -8.36
CA ILE A 180 -15.85 -3.38 -7.27
C ILE A 180 -15.18 -3.88 -5.98
N GLY A 181 -14.22 -4.81 -6.05
CA GLY A 181 -13.47 -5.25 -4.87
C GLY A 181 -12.64 -4.13 -4.26
N THR A 182 -12.04 -3.29 -5.12
CA THR A 182 -11.28 -2.11 -4.69
C THR A 182 -12.16 -1.09 -3.96
N ILE A 183 -13.43 -0.98 -4.34
CA ILE A 183 -14.39 -0.02 -3.77
C ILE A 183 -15.07 -0.60 -2.52
N VAL A 184 -15.57 -1.84 -2.61
CA VAL A 184 -16.32 -2.49 -1.54
C VAL A 184 -15.46 -2.67 -0.30
N ASN A 185 -14.17 -2.97 -0.44
CA ASN A 185 -13.29 -3.15 0.71
C ASN A 185 -13.26 -1.90 1.62
N PRO A 186 -12.81 -0.71 1.17
CA PRO A 186 -12.79 0.49 2.00
C PRO A 186 -14.18 0.98 2.40
N VAL A 187 -15.22 0.77 1.59
CA VAL A 187 -16.61 1.10 1.98
C VAL A 187 -17.08 0.22 3.13
N ALA A 188 -16.86 -1.09 3.06
CA ALA A 188 -17.19 -2.02 4.13
C ALA A 188 -16.36 -1.73 5.40
N MET A 189 -15.07 -1.41 5.25
CA MET A 189 -14.22 -0.99 6.36
C MET A 189 -14.74 0.30 7.02
N ALA A 190 -15.11 1.31 6.22
CA ALA A 190 -15.68 2.56 6.72
C ALA A 190 -16.98 2.28 7.48
N ALA A 191 -17.91 1.51 6.91
CA ALA A 191 -19.17 1.15 7.57
C ALA A 191 -18.94 0.37 8.88
N ALA A 192 -18.10 -0.67 8.86
CA ALA A 192 -17.76 -1.45 10.04
C ALA A 192 -17.06 -0.61 11.13
N SER A 193 -16.31 0.43 10.74
CA SER A 193 -15.69 1.33 11.70
C SER A 193 -16.69 2.11 12.55
N TYR A 194 -17.85 2.50 12.01
CA TYR A 194 -18.91 3.15 12.78
C TYR A 194 -19.67 2.18 13.68
N ALA A 195 -19.72 0.89 13.33
CA ALA A 195 -20.28 -0.14 14.20
C ALA A 195 -19.37 -0.41 15.42
N VAL A 196 -18.04 -0.41 15.22
CA VAL A 196 -17.07 -0.72 16.28
C VAL A 196 -16.70 0.50 17.12
N ALA A 197 -16.58 1.69 16.53
CA ALA A 197 -16.45 2.98 17.25
C ALA A 197 -17.61 3.90 16.86
N PRO A 198 -18.76 3.78 17.55
CA PRO A 198 -19.89 4.66 17.33
C PRO A 198 -19.47 6.12 17.51
N TYR A 199 -19.64 6.89 16.45
CA TYR A 199 -19.33 8.30 16.41
C TYR A 199 -20.37 9.00 15.55
N ARG A 200 -20.88 10.13 16.02
CA ARG A 200 -21.90 10.92 15.31
C ARG A 200 -21.21 12.13 14.70
N PRO A 201 -20.89 12.09 13.41
CA PRO A 201 -20.14 13.17 12.78
C PRO A 201 -20.92 14.47 12.80
N ARG A 202 -20.24 15.56 13.14
CA ARG A 202 -20.72 16.93 12.91
C ARG A 202 -19.70 17.67 12.05
N LEU A 203 -20.19 18.53 11.17
CA LEU A 203 -19.32 19.39 10.37
C LEU A 203 -18.75 20.49 11.26
N SER A 204 -17.44 20.48 11.44
CA SER A 204 -16.72 21.50 12.22
C SER A 204 -15.32 21.66 11.68
N LEU A 205 -14.80 22.88 11.67
CA LEU A 205 -13.39 23.18 11.38
C LEU A 205 -12.73 23.94 12.55
N ALA A 206 -13.35 23.88 13.74
CA ALA A 206 -12.90 24.62 14.92
C ALA A 206 -11.44 24.34 15.31
N ARG A 207 -10.93 23.13 15.00
CA ARG A 207 -9.55 22.73 15.29
C ARG A 207 -8.66 22.64 14.04
N TRP A 208 -9.01 23.30 12.94
CA TRP A 208 -8.24 23.26 11.67
C TRP A 208 -6.76 23.61 11.85
N GLY A 209 -6.43 24.57 12.71
CA GLY A 209 -5.04 24.97 12.98
C GLY A 209 -4.15 23.82 13.47
N ALA A 210 -4.70 22.81 14.15
CA ALA A 210 -3.94 21.62 14.56
C ALA A 210 -3.54 20.73 13.38
N PHE A 211 -4.27 20.79 12.27
CA PHE A 211 -4.00 20.03 11.04
C PHE A 211 -3.22 20.86 10.02
N ALA A 212 -3.44 22.18 9.94
CA ALA A 212 -2.81 23.09 8.97
C ALA A 212 -1.27 23.03 9.00
N ASN A 213 -0.68 22.88 10.19
CA ASN A 213 0.78 22.77 10.36
C ASN A 213 1.38 21.52 9.68
N PHE A 214 0.57 20.53 9.31
CA PHE A 214 1.01 19.30 8.65
C PHE A 214 0.79 19.31 7.12
N VAL A 215 0.15 20.35 6.57
CA VAL A 215 -0.22 20.44 5.15
C VAL A 215 0.93 20.96 4.25
N GLY A 216 1.88 21.72 4.81
CA GLY A 216 2.77 22.57 4.00
C GLY A 216 4.06 21.96 3.44
N TRP A 217 4.61 20.88 4.01
CA TRP A 217 5.91 20.33 3.58
C TRP A 217 5.86 18.85 3.15
N SER A 218 4.89 18.07 3.66
CA SER A 218 4.80 16.63 3.37
C SER A 218 4.27 16.34 1.96
N THR A 219 3.42 17.20 1.40
CA THR A 219 2.73 16.96 0.12
C THR A 219 3.69 16.90 -1.07
N ALA A 220 4.69 17.77 -1.15
CA ALA A 220 5.65 17.77 -2.25
C ALA A 220 6.51 16.49 -2.26
N SER A 221 6.98 16.04 -1.09
CA SER A 221 7.70 14.78 -0.97
C SER A 221 6.82 13.57 -1.28
N GLN A 222 5.55 13.58 -0.86
CA GLN A 222 4.59 12.52 -1.17
C GLN A 222 4.27 12.44 -2.66
N LEU A 223 4.12 13.57 -3.36
CA LEU A 223 3.93 13.61 -4.81
C LEU A 223 5.10 12.96 -5.53
N ILE A 224 6.33 13.36 -5.22
CA ILE A 224 7.53 12.81 -5.86
C ILE A 224 7.63 11.31 -5.59
N SER A 225 7.41 10.87 -4.34
CA SER A 225 7.43 9.45 -4.00
C SER A 225 6.33 8.65 -4.69
N ALA A 226 5.11 9.18 -4.78
CA ALA A 226 3.98 8.50 -5.41
C ALA A 226 4.16 8.37 -6.92
N VAL A 227 4.60 9.44 -7.58
CA VAL A 227 4.92 9.40 -9.02
C VAL A 227 6.05 8.43 -9.26
N ASN A 228 7.14 8.47 -8.48
CA ASN A 228 8.26 7.53 -8.66
C ASN A 228 7.85 6.07 -8.53
N TRP A 229 6.94 5.75 -7.62
CA TRP A 229 6.52 4.36 -7.40
C TRP A 229 5.55 3.86 -8.48
N GLN A 230 4.89 4.78 -9.17
CA GLN A 230 3.83 4.45 -10.12
C GLN A 230 4.17 4.82 -11.57
N ILE A 231 5.31 5.49 -11.82
CA ILE A 231 5.74 5.95 -13.14
C ILE A 231 5.87 4.79 -14.11
N ASP A 232 6.37 3.64 -13.63
CA ASP A 232 6.53 2.43 -14.42
C ASP A 232 5.16 1.98 -14.98
N ARG A 233 4.15 1.89 -14.12
CA ARG A 233 2.78 1.49 -14.51
C ARG A 233 2.12 2.53 -15.44
N LEU A 234 2.40 3.82 -15.23
CA LEU A 234 1.82 4.91 -16.02
C LEU A 234 2.40 4.96 -17.43
N LEU A 235 3.74 4.88 -17.55
CA LEU A 235 4.47 4.84 -18.82
C LEU A 235 4.16 3.55 -19.58
N LEU A 236 4.31 2.40 -18.93
CA LEU A 236 4.04 1.11 -19.56
C LEU A 236 2.57 0.99 -19.99
N GLY A 237 1.63 1.59 -19.25
CA GLY A 237 0.23 1.57 -19.68
C GLY A 237 -0.06 2.38 -20.93
N ARG A 238 0.81 3.34 -21.29
CA ARG A 238 0.69 4.09 -22.54
C ARG A 238 1.47 3.46 -23.69
N LEU A 239 2.56 2.77 -23.40
CA LEU A 239 3.45 2.16 -24.39
C LEU A 239 3.02 0.75 -24.78
N LEU A 240 2.53 -0.04 -23.81
CA LEU A 240 2.17 -1.44 -24.00
C LEU A 240 0.67 -1.63 -24.27
N PRO A 241 0.29 -2.67 -25.02
CA PRO A 241 -1.09 -3.12 -25.08
C PRO A 241 -1.63 -3.52 -23.69
N PRO A 242 -2.94 -3.36 -23.42
CA PRO A 242 -3.53 -3.66 -22.10
C PRO A 242 -3.21 -5.06 -21.58
N ALA A 243 -3.17 -6.07 -22.45
CA ALA A 243 -2.85 -7.44 -22.05
C ALA A 243 -1.39 -7.61 -21.58
N ALA A 244 -0.44 -6.91 -22.21
CA ALA A 244 0.96 -6.94 -21.81
C ALA A 244 1.17 -6.16 -20.49
N LEU A 245 0.47 -5.04 -20.32
CA LEU A 245 0.46 -4.33 -19.03
C LEU A 245 -0.15 -5.19 -17.92
N GLY A 246 -1.25 -5.88 -18.18
CA GLY A 246 -1.86 -6.77 -17.20
C GLY A 246 -0.92 -7.91 -16.80
N ALA A 247 -0.20 -8.49 -17.75
CA ALA A 247 0.84 -9.47 -17.48
C ALA A 247 1.97 -8.91 -16.59
N TYR A 248 2.41 -7.68 -16.88
CA TYR A 248 3.41 -6.98 -16.07
C TYR A 248 2.94 -6.71 -14.63
N VAL A 249 1.71 -6.19 -14.48
CA VAL A 249 1.12 -5.89 -13.17
C VAL A 249 0.93 -7.16 -12.36
N LEU A 250 0.40 -8.22 -12.97
CA LEU A 250 0.23 -9.50 -12.29
C LEU A 250 1.57 -10.10 -11.84
N ALA A 251 2.58 -10.07 -12.72
CA ALA A 251 3.93 -10.51 -12.37
C ALA A 251 4.51 -9.69 -11.20
N GLY A 252 4.35 -8.37 -11.22
CA GLY A 252 4.78 -7.48 -10.14
C GLY A 252 4.05 -7.76 -8.83
N ASP A 253 2.74 -7.95 -8.86
CA ASP A 253 1.93 -8.23 -7.67
C ASP A 253 2.30 -9.59 -7.05
N ILE A 254 2.58 -10.62 -7.86
CA ILE A 254 3.10 -11.92 -7.39
C ILE A 254 4.50 -11.77 -6.79
N ALA A 255 5.40 -11.04 -7.46
CA ALA A 255 6.76 -10.82 -7.00
C ALA A 255 6.85 -10.00 -5.70
N ALA A 256 5.85 -9.15 -5.44
CA ALA A 256 5.78 -8.34 -4.23
C ALA A 256 5.35 -9.14 -2.98
N VAL A 257 4.71 -10.32 -3.14
CA VAL A 257 4.20 -11.11 -2.00
C VAL A 257 5.31 -11.47 -1.01
N PRO A 258 6.45 -12.06 -1.42
CA PRO A 258 7.47 -12.45 -0.46
C PRO A 258 8.21 -11.24 0.13
N GLU A 259 8.38 -10.16 -0.64
CA GLU A 259 8.93 -8.89 -0.14
C GLU A 259 8.08 -8.36 1.03
N GLN A 260 6.76 -8.35 0.86
CA GLN A 260 5.83 -7.87 1.89
C GLN A 260 5.73 -8.81 3.09
N ALA A 261 5.83 -10.12 2.88
CA ALA A 261 5.74 -11.13 3.94
C ALA A 261 7.01 -11.17 4.82
N PHE A 262 8.20 -10.99 4.24
CA PHE A 262 9.46 -11.19 4.94
C PHE A 262 10.26 -9.90 5.16
N VAL A 263 10.41 -9.05 4.14
CA VAL A 263 11.33 -7.90 4.19
C VAL A 263 10.76 -6.77 5.03
N ARG A 264 9.46 -6.44 4.84
CA ARG A 264 8.82 -5.33 5.56
C ARG A 264 8.76 -5.54 7.08
N PRO A 265 8.41 -6.73 7.62
CA PRO A 265 8.43 -6.97 9.06
C PRO A 265 9.83 -6.85 9.67
N ILE A 266 10.86 -7.36 8.97
CA ILE A 266 12.26 -7.27 9.44
C ILE A 266 12.74 -5.82 9.47
N SER A 267 12.27 -4.97 8.55
CA SER A 267 12.73 -3.59 8.42
C SER A 267 12.24 -2.65 9.54
N ARG A 268 11.06 -2.91 10.12
CA ARG A 268 10.44 -2.05 11.16
C ARG A 268 11.27 -1.87 12.44
N PRO A 269 11.79 -2.93 13.08
CA PRO A 269 12.59 -2.79 14.30
C PRO A 269 14.01 -2.27 14.06
N LEU A 270 14.48 -2.15 12.80
CA LEU A 270 15.85 -1.74 12.51
C LEU A 270 16.14 -0.31 12.96
N LEU A 271 15.20 0.61 12.78
CA LEU A 271 15.38 2.02 13.16
C LEU A 271 15.67 2.20 14.66
N PRO A 272 14.84 1.69 15.60
CA PRO A 272 15.16 1.80 17.02
C PRO A 272 16.42 1.01 17.41
N ALA A 273 16.68 -0.14 16.77
CA ALA A 273 17.88 -0.93 17.04
C ALA A 273 19.17 -0.19 16.64
N PHE A 274 19.22 0.41 15.45
CA PHE A 274 20.36 1.21 15.00
C PHE A 274 20.52 2.49 15.82
N THR A 275 19.41 3.13 16.21
CA THR A 275 19.45 4.33 17.04
C THR A 275 20.05 4.05 18.42
N ALA A 276 19.72 2.91 19.03
CA ALA A 276 20.31 2.49 20.31
C ALA A 276 21.83 2.22 20.21
N LEU A 277 22.31 1.81 19.04
CA LEU A 277 23.73 1.54 18.78
C LEU A 277 24.47 2.75 18.17
N ARG A 278 23.80 3.89 17.99
CA ARG A 278 24.37 5.06 17.29
C ARG A 278 25.69 5.55 17.88
N GLN A 279 25.88 5.43 19.19
CA GLN A 279 27.08 5.88 19.89
C GLN A 279 28.24 4.86 19.86
N ASP A 280 28.03 3.66 19.31
CA ASP A 280 29.05 2.61 19.21
C ASP A 280 29.20 2.15 17.74
N PRO A 281 30.03 2.84 16.93
CA PRO A 281 30.16 2.58 15.50
C PRO A 281 30.56 1.12 15.15
N PRO A 282 31.51 0.47 15.85
CA PRO A 282 31.82 -0.94 15.61
C PRO A 282 30.61 -1.86 15.77
N ARG A 283 29.83 -1.69 16.85
CA ARG A 283 28.61 -2.48 17.06
C ARG A 283 27.52 -2.17 16.04
N LEU A 284 27.39 -0.91 15.63
CA LEU A 284 26.44 -0.49 14.60
C LEU A 284 26.76 -1.14 13.25
N ILE A 285 28.03 -1.16 12.83
CA ILE A 285 28.47 -1.81 11.58
C ILE A 285 28.18 -3.32 11.64
N ALA A 286 28.53 -3.98 12.75
CA ALA A 286 28.26 -5.41 12.93
C ALA A 286 26.75 -5.72 12.89
N ALA A 287 25.92 -4.90 13.54
CA ALA A 287 24.46 -5.04 13.52
C ALA A 287 23.89 -4.82 12.11
N TYR A 288 24.41 -3.83 11.37
CA TYR A 288 24.03 -3.56 10.00
C TYR A 288 24.37 -4.74 9.08
N LEU A 289 25.62 -5.22 9.09
CA LEU A 289 26.06 -6.36 8.28
C LEU A 289 25.26 -7.62 8.61
N ARG A 290 25.03 -7.92 9.89
CA ARG A 290 24.21 -9.07 10.31
C ARG A 290 22.77 -8.97 9.79
N THR A 291 22.21 -7.77 9.78
CA THR A 291 20.88 -7.52 9.23
C THR A 291 20.85 -7.76 7.73
N VAL A 292 21.80 -7.18 6.98
CA VAL A 292 21.92 -7.39 5.53
C VAL A 292 22.09 -8.87 5.21
N THR A 293 23.00 -9.57 5.89
CA THR A 293 23.18 -11.01 5.70
C THR A 293 21.89 -11.77 5.97
N SER A 294 21.18 -11.47 7.06
CA SER A 294 19.93 -12.16 7.40
C SER A 294 18.83 -11.92 6.35
N VAL A 295 18.70 -10.69 5.85
CA VAL A 295 17.73 -10.34 4.80
C VAL A 295 18.09 -11.04 3.48
N LEU A 296 19.38 -11.11 3.11
CA LEU A 296 19.82 -11.82 1.91
C LEU A 296 19.65 -13.33 2.03
N THR A 297 20.08 -13.93 3.14
CA THR A 297 19.99 -15.39 3.35
C THR A 297 18.55 -15.88 3.29
N LEU A 298 17.57 -15.06 3.69
CA LEU A 298 16.15 -15.38 3.58
C LEU A 298 15.55 -14.95 2.24
N GLY A 299 15.79 -13.72 1.80
CA GLY A 299 15.14 -13.15 0.64
C GLY A 299 15.68 -13.64 -0.70
N MET A 300 17.00 -13.83 -0.82
CA MET A 300 17.63 -14.23 -2.08
C MET A 300 17.20 -15.62 -2.55
N PRO A 301 17.16 -16.68 -1.70
CA PRO A 301 16.66 -17.98 -2.13
C PRO A 301 15.19 -17.95 -2.55
N VAL A 302 14.37 -17.13 -1.89
CA VAL A 302 12.95 -16.99 -2.23
C VAL A 302 12.77 -16.29 -3.58
N MET A 303 13.50 -15.21 -3.84
CA MET A 303 13.47 -14.51 -5.12
C MET A 303 14.01 -15.36 -6.27
N LEU A 304 15.14 -16.06 -6.05
CA LEU A 304 15.70 -16.99 -7.04
C LEU A 304 14.77 -18.17 -7.29
N GLY A 305 14.20 -18.76 -6.24
CA GLY A 305 13.22 -19.82 -6.34
C GLY A 305 11.99 -19.38 -7.14
N LEU A 306 11.47 -18.18 -6.88
CA LEU A 306 10.37 -17.61 -7.65
C LEU A 306 10.72 -17.40 -9.12
N SER A 307 11.95 -16.96 -9.43
CA SER A 307 12.43 -16.80 -10.80
C SER A 307 12.56 -18.14 -11.52
N MET A 308 13.24 -19.12 -10.90
CA MET A 308 13.43 -20.45 -11.48
C MET A 308 12.11 -21.19 -11.69
N LEU A 309 11.15 -21.00 -10.79
CA LEU A 309 9.83 -21.64 -10.83
C LEU A 309 8.77 -20.77 -11.52
N ALA A 310 9.11 -19.61 -12.09
CA ALA A 310 8.11 -18.69 -12.64
C ALA A 310 7.23 -19.33 -13.72
N GLN A 311 7.83 -20.07 -14.67
CA GLN A 311 7.10 -20.75 -15.73
C GLN A 311 6.11 -21.80 -15.19
N PRO A 312 6.53 -22.80 -14.39
CA PRO A 312 5.59 -23.77 -13.84
C PRO A 312 4.60 -23.13 -12.87
N ALA A 313 5.00 -22.14 -12.06
CA ALA A 313 4.12 -21.45 -11.12
C ALA A 313 2.99 -20.71 -11.85
N VAL A 314 3.31 -19.93 -12.89
CA VAL A 314 2.29 -19.22 -13.69
C VAL A 314 1.41 -20.22 -14.44
N HIS A 315 1.98 -21.26 -15.03
CA HIS A 315 1.20 -22.25 -15.77
C HIS A 315 0.22 -23.02 -14.87
N LEU A 316 0.67 -23.46 -13.68
CA LEU A 316 -0.16 -24.19 -12.72
C LEU A 316 -1.19 -23.31 -12.03
N ALA A 317 -0.81 -22.10 -11.62
CA ALA A 317 -1.67 -21.25 -10.80
C ALA A 317 -2.64 -20.39 -11.62
N LEU A 318 -2.27 -20.02 -12.86
CA LEU A 318 -3.00 -19.03 -13.66
C LEU A 318 -3.44 -19.57 -15.03
N GLY A 319 -2.80 -20.63 -15.53
CA GLY A 319 -3.13 -21.26 -16.80
C GLY A 319 -2.52 -20.59 -18.05
N PRO A 320 -2.87 -21.07 -19.26
CA PRO A 320 -2.19 -20.71 -20.51
C PRO A 320 -2.37 -19.25 -20.93
N LYS A 321 -3.47 -18.60 -20.54
CA LYS A 321 -3.73 -17.18 -20.86
C LYS A 321 -2.72 -16.20 -20.27
N TRP A 322 -1.96 -16.61 -19.25
CA TRP A 322 -0.93 -15.79 -18.60
C TRP A 322 0.49 -16.16 -19.03
N GLN A 323 0.66 -16.89 -20.13
CA GLN A 323 1.97 -17.34 -20.58
C GLN A 323 2.91 -16.19 -20.97
N SER A 324 2.40 -15.00 -21.29
CA SER A 324 3.24 -13.80 -21.46
C SER A 324 3.80 -13.24 -20.14
N SER A 325 3.28 -13.67 -18.99
CA SER A 325 3.64 -13.13 -17.67
C SER A 325 4.84 -13.82 -17.04
N TRP A 326 5.10 -15.10 -17.34
CA TRP A 326 6.19 -15.83 -16.69
C TRP A 326 7.57 -15.24 -16.98
N PRO A 327 7.95 -14.81 -18.21
CA PRO A 327 9.26 -14.21 -18.43
C PRO A 327 9.40 -12.90 -17.67
N ILE A 328 8.31 -12.13 -17.58
CA ILE A 328 8.27 -10.87 -16.83
C ILE A 328 8.48 -11.14 -15.34
N LEU A 329 7.79 -12.14 -14.78
CA LEU A 329 7.96 -12.57 -13.39
C LEU A 329 9.39 -13.01 -13.10
N GLN A 330 10.05 -13.72 -14.02
CA GLN A 330 11.46 -14.11 -13.86
C GLN A 330 12.38 -12.93 -13.67
N TRP A 331 12.27 -11.94 -14.55
CA TRP A 331 13.11 -10.74 -14.51
C TRP A 331 12.78 -9.84 -13.33
N ILE A 332 11.50 -9.67 -13.01
CA ILE A 332 11.10 -8.89 -11.82
C ILE A 332 11.66 -9.55 -10.56
N ALA A 333 11.52 -10.87 -10.39
CA ALA A 333 12.03 -11.57 -9.20
C ALA A 333 13.55 -11.39 -9.04
N VAL A 334 14.33 -11.44 -10.13
CA VAL A 334 15.78 -11.18 -10.09
C VAL A 334 16.07 -9.71 -9.80
N SER A 335 15.31 -8.78 -10.38
CA SER A 335 15.47 -7.33 -10.16
C SER A 335 15.19 -6.90 -8.72
N LEU A 336 14.45 -7.71 -7.95
CA LEU A 336 14.16 -7.46 -6.54
C LEU A 336 15.30 -7.89 -5.60
N ILE A 337 16.32 -8.59 -6.08
CA ILE A 337 17.47 -9.01 -5.24
C ILE A 337 18.34 -7.81 -4.81
N PRO A 338 18.77 -6.89 -5.69
CA PRO A 338 19.56 -5.72 -5.27
C PRO A 338 18.87 -4.81 -4.23
N PRO A 339 17.54 -4.52 -4.32
CA PRO A 339 16.82 -3.83 -3.26
C PRO A 339 16.94 -4.47 -1.86
N LEU A 340 17.08 -5.79 -1.76
CA LEU A 340 17.27 -6.47 -0.47
C LEU A 340 18.56 -6.05 0.25
N LEU A 341 19.64 -5.79 -0.52
CA LEU A 341 20.92 -5.31 0.02
C LEU A 341 20.80 -3.93 0.66
N THR A 342 19.94 -3.10 0.08
CA THR A 342 19.82 -1.69 0.41
C THR A 342 18.66 -1.38 1.33
N ALA A 343 17.77 -2.35 1.59
CA ALA A 343 16.63 -2.18 2.49
C ALA A 343 17.04 -1.68 3.90
N PRO A 344 18.10 -2.21 4.55
CA PRO A 344 18.53 -1.72 5.87
C PRO A 344 19.16 -0.31 5.84
N LEU A 345 19.61 0.18 4.67
CA LEU A 345 20.22 1.51 4.54
C LEU A 345 19.25 2.63 4.88
N GLY A 346 17.95 2.45 4.62
CA GLY A 346 16.94 3.45 4.96
C GLY A 346 16.96 3.75 6.47
N ALA A 347 16.88 2.72 7.31
CA ALA A 347 16.92 2.87 8.76
C ALA A 347 18.27 3.44 9.25
N LEU A 348 19.38 3.04 8.65
CA LEU A 348 20.72 3.54 9.01
C LEU A 348 20.88 5.03 8.65
N SER A 349 20.44 5.45 7.46
CA SER A 349 20.52 6.83 7.01
C SER A 349 19.75 7.79 7.91
N VAL A 350 18.53 7.40 8.30
CA VAL A 350 17.71 8.16 9.27
C VAL A 350 18.39 8.22 10.64
N THR A 351 18.95 7.11 11.11
CA THR A 351 19.67 7.04 12.39
C THR A 351 20.87 8.01 12.43
N LEU A 352 21.62 8.10 11.33
CA LEU A 352 22.79 8.96 11.21
C LEU A 352 22.45 10.41 10.85
N GLY A 353 21.16 10.73 10.60
CA GLY A 353 20.73 12.05 10.16
C GLY A 353 21.13 12.38 8.71
N ARG A 354 21.45 11.37 7.90
CA ARG A 354 21.96 11.48 6.53
C ARG A 354 20.91 11.06 5.49
N ASN A 355 19.75 11.70 5.54
CA ASN A 355 18.67 11.49 4.58
C ASN A 355 19.07 11.91 3.14
N ASP A 356 20.13 12.71 2.99
CA ASP A 356 20.76 13.08 1.73
C ASP A 356 21.22 11.85 0.92
N ILE A 357 21.75 10.83 1.59
CA ILE A 357 22.22 9.60 0.94
C ILE A 357 21.03 8.79 0.39
N PHE A 358 19.96 8.67 1.17
CA PHE A 358 18.75 7.97 0.75
C PHE A 358 18.09 8.68 -0.44
N LEU A 359 18.03 10.02 -0.42
CA LEU A 359 17.50 10.81 -1.52
C LEU A 359 18.33 10.66 -2.80
N ARG A 360 19.67 10.76 -2.71
CA ARG A 360 20.57 10.57 -3.86
C ARG A 360 20.42 9.18 -4.47
N ARG A 361 20.28 8.13 -3.64
CA ARG A 361 20.04 6.77 -4.14
C ARG A 361 18.73 6.68 -4.93
N ASN A 362 17.61 7.16 -4.38
CA ASN A 362 16.33 7.13 -5.07
C ASN A 362 16.38 7.91 -6.40
N LEU A 363 17.15 9.01 -6.45
CA LEU A 363 17.37 9.76 -7.69
C LEU A 363 18.20 8.97 -8.72
N ILE A 364 19.23 8.25 -8.30
CA ILE A 364 20.03 7.39 -9.20
C ILE A 364 19.18 6.23 -9.71
N GLU A 365 18.40 5.61 -8.84
CA GLU A 365 17.48 4.51 -9.18
C GLU A 365 16.47 4.99 -10.22
N LEU A 366 15.85 6.17 -9.99
CA LEU A 366 14.96 6.78 -10.96
C LEU A 366 15.63 7.14 -12.29
N ALA A 367 16.82 7.73 -12.23
CA ALA A 367 17.59 8.08 -13.42
C ALA A 367 18.05 6.85 -14.21
N ALA A 368 18.11 5.67 -13.60
CA ALA A 368 18.39 4.40 -14.28
C ALA A 368 17.12 3.72 -14.81
N THR A 369 16.00 3.80 -14.10
CA THR A 369 14.73 3.18 -14.47
C THR A 369 14.02 3.91 -15.62
N VAL A 370 14.04 5.25 -15.63
CA VAL A 370 13.35 6.02 -16.68
C VAL A 370 13.94 5.76 -18.08
N PRO A 371 15.27 5.75 -18.29
CA PRO A 371 15.86 5.43 -19.59
C PRO A 371 15.68 3.96 -19.98
N SER A 372 15.71 3.02 -19.04
CA SER A 372 15.56 1.60 -19.37
C SER A 372 14.16 1.29 -19.89
N ILE A 373 13.14 1.97 -19.37
CA ILE A 373 11.75 1.89 -19.87
C ILE A 373 11.58 2.63 -21.19
N ALA A 374 12.33 3.71 -21.45
CA ALA A 374 12.22 4.48 -22.69
C ALA A 374 12.92 3.81 -23.90
N VAL A 375 13.88 2.90 -23.65
CA VAL A 375 14.67 2.22 -24.68
C VAL A 375 14.12 0.82 -25.02
N SER A 376 13.17 0.30 -24.24
CA SER A 376 12.48 -0.98 -24.48
C SER A 376 11.09 -0.78 -25.06
#